data_AF-A0A9N9G887-F1
#
_entry.id   AF-A0A9N9G887-F1
#
_cell.length_a   1.000
_cell.length_b   1.000
_cell.length_c   1.000
_cell.angle_alpha   90.00
_cell.angle_beta   90.00
_cell.angle_gamma   90.00
#
_symmetry.space_group_name_H-M   'P 1'
#
loop_
_entity.id
_entity.type
_entity.pdbx_description
1 polymer ?
#
loop_
_entity_poly.entity_id
_entity_poly.type
_entity_poly.pdbx_seq_one_letter_code
_entity_poly.pdbx_strand_id
1 'polypeptide(L)'
;MSTTVTYSIVSTVNNVTLQLIRFDCGQIYLCFINNRVIFTIPTVRYLLSNGRRRASQTCFILFRNVIQDCVTALNLRVERHDLSRHAGSLWNQLKNCDILLIEEFRRVANLAAQHFYSEIRIVNVNMNIQFMNIPVMNIPATVRPSTNIPIKINDDENVRELLKDLFAEVLPPPDFHQ
;
A
#
# COMPACT_ATOMS: atom_id res chain seq x y z
N MET A 1 -15.16 29.62 16.71
CA MET A 1 -15.82 28.31 16.51
C MET A 1 -14.91 27.25 17.12
N SER A 2 -15.38 26.52 18.13
CA SER A 2 -14.62 25.41 18.72
C SER A 2 -14.66 24.23 17.75
N THR A 3 -13.52 23.90 17.14
CA THR A 3 -13.38 22.68 16.33
C THR A 3 -13.32 21.48 17.26
N THR A 4 -14.31 20.61 17.18
CA THR A 4 -14.34 19.37 17.98
C THR A 4 -13.55 18.27 17.30
N VAL A 5 -12.87 17.44 18.09
CA VAL A 5 -12.11 16.29 17.60
C VAL A 5 -13.07 15.12 17.42
N THR A 6 -13.17 14.59 16.19
CA THR A 6 -13.95 13.40 15.86
C THR A 6 -13.28 12.14 16.40
N TYR A 7 -11.97 12.01 16.14
CA TYR A 7 -11.14 10.98 16.77
C TYR A 7 -9.68 11.42 16.84
N SER A 8 -8.95 10.75 17.72
CA SER A 8 -7.51 10.85 17.87
C SER A 8 -6.95 9.46 18.11
N ILE A 9 -6.16 8.95 17.17
CA ILE A 9 -5.47 7.66 17.29
C ILE A 9 -3.96 7.88 17.36
N VAL A 10 -3.25 6.97 18.01
CA VAL A 10 -1.84 7.17 18.37
C VAL A 10 -1.03 5.93 18.01
N SER A 11 0.20 6.17 17.56
CA SER A 11 1.20 5.12 17.39
C SER A 11 2.53 5.56 17.99
N THR A 12 3.09 4.72 18.85
CA THR A 12 4.40 4.95 19.50
C THR A 12 5.36 3.84 19.11
N VAL A 13 6.50 4.21 18.51
CA VAL A 13 7.57 3.29 18.12
C VAL A 13 8.90 3.99 18.41
N ASN A 14 9.83 3.33 19.07
CA ASN A 14 11.17 3.87 19.37
C ASN A 14 11.15 5.30 19.96
N ASN A 15 10.26 5.54 20.94
CA ASN A 15 10.04 6.84 21.59
C ASN A 15 9.54 7.98 20.68
N VAL A 16 9.18 7.69 19.44
CA VAL A 16 8.48 8.61 18.56
C VAL A 16 6.99 8.32 18.68
N THR A 17 6.19 9.33 19.04
CA THR A 17 4.74 9.21 19.13
C THR A 17 4.09 10.06 18.05
N LEU A 18 3.46 9.40 17.08
CA LEU A 18 2.66 10.03 16.05
C LEU A 18 1.20 9.95 16.44
N GLN A 19 0.48 11.05 16.27
CA GLN A 19 -0.95 11.14 16.54
C GLN A 19 -1.68 11.56 15.27
N LEU A 20 -2.67 10.77 14.84
CA LEU A 20 -3.54 11.12 13.73
C LEU A 20 -4.87 11.63 14.30
N ILE A 21 -5.23 12.86 13.97
CA ILE A 21 -6.42 13.54 14.50
C ILE A 21 -7.32 13.93 13.34
N ARG A 22 -8.62 13.60 13.45
CA ARG A 22 -9.66 14.13 12.57
C ARG A 22 -10.53 15.12 13.33
N PHE A 23 -10.74 16.28 12.72
CA PHE A 23 -11.68 17.28 13.19
C PHE A 23 -13.05 17.14 12.50
N ASP A 24 -14.08 17.66 13.16
CA ASP A 24 -15.45 17.75 12.65
C ASP A 24 -15.57 18.42 11.26
N CYS A 25 -14.70 19.37 10.95
CA CYS A 25 -14.60 20.01 9.64
C CYS A 25 -14.07 19.11 8.51
N GLY A 26 -13.77 17.84 8.82
CA GLY A 26 -13.27 16.85 7.87
C GLY A 26 -11.75 16.91 7.64
N GLN A 27 -11.05 17.89 8.22
CA GLN A 27 -9.60 17.97 8.12
C GLN A 27 -8.92 16.92 9.01
N ILE A 28 -7.89 16.29 8.46
CA ILE A 28 -7.10 15.28 9.14
C ILE A 28 -5.67 15.82 9.27
N TYR A 29 -5.06 15.63 10.44
CA TYR A 29 -3.71 16.05 10.72
C TYR A 29 -2.89 14.89 11.27
N LEU A 30 -1.62 14.81 10.85
CA LEU A 30 -0.62 14.03 11.55
C LEU A 30 0.19 14.97 12.45
N CYS A 31 0.23 14.65 13.73
CA CYS A 31 0.86 15.44 14.78
C CYS A 31 2.06 14.71 15.38
N PHE A 32 3.08 15.49 15.74
CA PHE A 32 4.21 15.06 16.54
C PHE A 32 4.59 16.20 17.49
N ILE A 33 4.51 15.93 18.81
CA ILE A 33 4.71 16.93 19.86
C ILE A 33 3.77 18.14 19.62
N ASN A 34 4.30 19.29 19.23
CA ASN A 34 3.55 20.54 18.99
C ASN A 34 3.43 20.89 17.50
N ASN A 35 3.99 20.05 16.62
CA ASN A 35 3.94 20.25 15.19
C ASN A 35 2.82 19.40 14.59
N ARG A 36 2.16 19.94 13.56
CA ARG A 36 1.14 19.22 12.80
C ARG A 36 1.27 19.50 11.32
N VAL A 37 0.99 18.49 10.51
CA VAL A 37 0.93 18.58 9.05
C VAL A 37 -0.43 18.06 8.60
N ILE A 38 -0.99 18.69 7.56
CA ILE A 38 -2.26 18.26 6.97
C ILE A 38 -2.04 16.90 6.32
N PHE A 39 -2.83 15.92 6.74
CA PHE A 39 -2.88 14.60 6.13
C PHE A 39 -3.79 14.67 4.91
N THR A 40 -3.22 14.52 3.72
CA THR A 40 -3.97 14.63 2.45
C THR A 40 -3.90 13.33 1.68
N ILE A 41 -5.06 12.81 1.28
CA ILE A 41 -5.15 11.65 0.40
C ILE A 41 -4.74 12.11 -1.01
N PRO A 42 -3.77 11.44 -1.65
CA PRO A 42 -3.34 11.80 -2.99
C PRO A 42 -4.45 11.55 -4.01
N THR A 43 -4.49 12.37 -5.06
CA THR A 43 -5.41 12.17 -6.17
C THR A 43 -4.86 11.10 -7.13
N VAL A 44 -5.76 10.45 -7.88
CA VAL A 44 -5.38 9.49 -8.95
C VAL A 44 -4.39 10.14 -9.93
N ARG A 45 -4.64 11.40 -10.33
CA ARG A 45 -3.76 12.15 -11.23
C ARG A 45 -2.34 12.28 -10.67
N TYR A 46 -2.20 12.59 -9.38
CA TYR A 46 -0.88 12.68 -8.74
C TYR A 46 -0.13 11.35 -8.75
N LEU A 47 -0.85 10.24 -8.53
CA LEU A 47 -0.27 8.90 -8.56
C LEU A 47 0.20 8.50 -9.96
N LEU A 48 -0.57 8.83 -11.00
CA LEU A 48 -0.22 8.56 -12.39
C LEU A 48 0.93 9.46 -12.89
N SER A 49 0.94 10.75 -12.53
CA SER A 49 1.97 11.70 -12.99
C SER A 49 3.36 11.41 -12.42
N ASN A 50 3.46 10.78 -11.25
CA ASN A 50 4.74 10.44 -10.64
C ASN A 50 5.42 9.19 -11.25
N GLY A 51 4.81 8.58 -12.29
CA GLY A 51 5.42 8.03 -13.52
C GLY A 51 6.59 7.05 -13.48
N ARG A 52 7.17 6.72 -12.33
CA ARG A 52 8.36 5.85 -12.23
C ARG A 52 8.05 4.44 -11.74
N ARG A 53 6.80 4.12 -11.43
CA ARG A 53 6.44 2.82 -10.84
C ARG A 53 5.96 1.84 -11.91
N ARG A 54 6.58 0.65 -11.90
CA ARG A 54 6.29 -0.48 -12.81
C ARG A 54 5.01 -1.26 -12.44
N ALA A 55 4.36 -0.92 -11.33
CA ALA A 55 3.12 -1.53 -10.86
C ALA A 55 2.32 -0.54 -10.02
N SER A 56 0.99 -0.68 -10.02
CA SER A 56 0.12 0.10 -9.13
C SER A 56 0.42 -0.20 -7.66
N GLN A 57 0.24 0.79 -6.79
CA GLN A 57 0.43 0.64 -5.35
C GLN A 57 -0.82 0.03 -4.74
N THR A 58 -0.62 -0.86 -3.76
CA THR A 58 -1.73 -1.32 -2.92
C THR A 58 -2.24 -0.19 -2.05
N CYS A 59 -3.49 -0.32 -1.58
CA CYS A 59 -4.14 0.65 -0.70
C CYS A 59 -3.29 0.97 0.55
N PHE A 60 -2.73 -0.04 1.22
CA PHE A 60 -1.86 0.17 2.38
C PHE A 60 -0.54 0.88 2.01
N ILE A 61 0.08 0.52 0.87
CA ILE A 61 1.31 1.19 0.43
C ILE A 61 1.06 2.66 0.11
N LEU A 62 -0.11 2.98 -0.45
CA LEU A 62 -0.53 4.35 -0.69
C LEU A 62 -0.62 5.12 0.64
N PHE A 63 -1.36 4.59 1.61
CA PHE A 63 -1.48 5.16 2.96
C PHE A 63 -0.12 5.36 3.62
N ARG A 64 0.74 4.34 3.61
CA ARG A 64 2.08 4.40 4.19
C ARG A 64 2.96 5.47 3.54
N ASN A 65 2.80 5.72 2.24
CA ASN A 65 3.52 6.80 1.56
C ASN A 65 3.03 8.18 2.02
N VAL A 66 1.72 8.37 2.25
CA VAL A 66 1.19 9.62 2.83
C VAL A 66 1.75 9.87 4.23
N ILE A 67 1.84 8.82 5.06
CA ILE A 67 2.49 8.93 6.37
C ILE A 67 3.96 9.32 6.23
N GLN A 68 4.69 8.73 5.28
CA GLN A 68 6.09 9.12 5.00
C GLN A 68 6.21 10.60 4.66
N ASP A 69 5.34 11.09 3.78
CA ASP A 69 5.35 12.49 3.33
C ASP A 69 5.06 13.43 4.51
N CYS A 70 4.09 13.09 5.37
CA CYS A 70 3.78 13.84 6.58
C CYS A 70 4.95 13.83 7.59
N VAL A 71 5.56 12.67 7.82
CA VAL A 71 6.75 12.53 8.71
C VAL A 71 7.92 13.35 8.19
N THR A 72 8.13 13.37 6.88
CA THR A 72 9.15 14.19 6.22
C THR A 72 8.86 15.68 6.40
N ALA A 73 7.60 16.10 6.21
CA ALA A 73 7.17 17.48 6.41
C ALA A 73 7.24 17.94 7.88
N LEU A 74 7.14 17.01 8.84
CA LEU A 74 7.39 17.25 10.26
C LEU A 74 8.90 17.31 10.60
N ASN A 75 9.79 17.22 9.61
CA ASN A 75 11.25 17.15 9.77
C ASN A 75 11.73 15.99 10.64
N LEU A 76 11.00 14.87 10.63
CA LEU A 76 11.37 13.67 11.37
C LEU A 76 12.16 12.70 10.49
N ARG A 77 13.25 12.18 11.05
CA ARG A 77 14.01 11.08 10.46
C ARG A 77 13.59 9.78 11.14
N VAL A 78 12.58 9.13 10.57
CA VAL A 78 12.10 7.81 11.01
C VAL A 78 12.66 6.76 10.07
N GLU A 79 13.23 5.69 10.62
CA GLU A 79 13.73 4.60 9.80
C GLU A 79 12.60 3.89 9.06
N ARG A 80 12.93 3.27 7.92
CA ARG A 80 11.94 2.62 7.05
C ARG A 80 11.10 1.58 7.80
N HIS A 81 11.71 0.81 8.69
CA HIS A 81 11.07 -0.27 9.42
C HIS A 81 10.10 0.27 10.50
N ASP A 82 10.51 1.31 11.22
CA ASP A 82 9.65 1.99 12.21
C ASP A 82 8.50 2.74 11.56
N LEU A 83 8.75 3.38 10.41
CA LEU A 83 7.70 4.04 9.63
C LEU A 83 6.62 3.05 9.21
N SER A 84 6.99 1.84 8.82
CA SER A 84 6.01 0.78 8.50
C SER A 84 5.25 0.31 9.74
N ARG A 85 5.90 0.23 10.92
CA ARG A 85 5.22 -0.08 12.20
C ARG A 85 4.21 1.00 12.58
N HIS A 86 4.59 2.27 12.46
CA HIS A 86 3.69 3.40 12.66
C HIS A 86 2.49 3.34 11.72
N ALA A 87 2.74 3.19 10.42
CA ALA A 87 1.67 3.10 9.43
C ALA A 87 0.74 1.90 9.71
N GLY A 88 1.28 0.72 10.01
CA GLY A 88 0.47 -0.46 10.34
C GLY A 88 -0.42 -0.25 11.57
N SER A 89 0.16 0.30 12.65
CA SER A 89 -0.57 0.60 13.89
C SER A 89 -1.69 1.61 13.68
N LEU A 90 -1.44 2.70 12.94
CA LEU A 90 -2.46 3.71 12.63
C LEU A 90 -3.53 3.14 11.68
N TRP A 91 -3.14 2.36 10.68
CA TRP A 91 -4.05 1.71 9.74
C TRP A 91 -5.04 0.79 10.44
N ASN A 92 -4.57 -0.06 11.35
CA ASN A 92 -5.42 -0.98 12.08
C ASN A 92 -6.40 -0.26 13.02
N GLN A 93 -5.98 0.87 13.62
CA GLN A 93 -6.89 1.70 14.40
C GLN A 93 -7.92 2.41 13.50
N LEU A 94 -7.51 2.92 12.34
CA LEU A 94 -8.40 3.56 11.37
C LEU A 94 -9.51 2.64 10.86
N LYS A 95 -9.22 1.35 10.63
CA LYS A 95 -10.25 0.36 10.24
C LYS A 95 -11.43 0.33 11.20
N ASN A 96 -11.21 0.62 12.48
CA ASN A 96 -12.23 0.58 13.52
C ASN A 96 -12.90 1.94 13.76
N CYS A 97 -12.22 3.06 13.50
CA CYS A 97 -12.75 4.39 13.81
C CYS A 97 -13.21 5.22 12.60
N ASP A 98 -12.72 4.93 11.39
CA ASP A 98 -12.97 5.73 10.20
C ASP A 98 -12.87 4.89 8.92
N ILE A 99 -13.83 3.99 8.76
CA ILE A 99 -13.90 3.10 7.61
C ILE A 99 -14.01 3.86 6.28
N LEU A 100 -14.67 5.03 6.28
CA LEU A 100 -14.84 5.85 5.07
C LEU A 100 -13.50 6.37 4.53
N LEU A 101 -12.57 6.71 5.42
CA LEU A 101 -11.22 7.09 5.03
C LEU A 101 -10.48 5.92 4.36
N ILE A 102 -10.63 4.71 4.91
CA ILE A 102 -10.04 3.49 4.34
C ILE A 102 -10.62 3.21 2.95
N GLU A 103 -11.94 3.32 2.79
CA GLU A 103 -12.59 3.14 1.48
C GLU A 103 -12.12 4.18 0.46
N GLU A 104 -11.84 5.41 0.87
CA GLU A 104 -11.33 6.43 -0.03
C GLU A 104 -9.90 6.09 -0.51
N PHE A 105 -9.03 5.61 0.38
CA PHE A 105 -7.72 5.08 -0.03
C PHE A 105 -7.85 3.91 -1.01
N ARG A 106 -8.79 2.98 -0.75
CA ARG A 106 -9.04 1.82 -1.61
C ARG A 106 -9.55 2.26 -2.98
N ARG A 107 -10.50 3.20 -3.02
CA ARG A 107 -11.03 3.77 -4.26
C ARG A 107 -9.93 4.41 -5.10
N VAL A 108 -9.07 5.23 -4.49
CA VAL A 108 -7.95 5.88 -5.20
C VAL A 108 -6.95 4.86 -5.72
N ALA A 109 -6.56 3.87 -4.91
CA ALA A 109 -5.62 2.83 -5.32
C ALA A 109 -6.17 1.99 -6.49
N ASN A 110 -7.44 1.60 -6.42
CA ASN A 110 -8.11 0.84 -7.47
C ASN A 110 -8.25 1.61 -8.78
N LEU A 111 -8.65 2.89 -8.73
CA LEU A 111 -8.71 3.72 -9.93
C LEU A 111 -7.33 3.90 -10.56
N ALA A 112 -6.30 4.14 -9.74
CA ALA A 112 -4.92 4.22 -10.24
C ALA A 112 -4.47 2.90 -10.89
N ALA A 113 -4.85 1.74 -10.30
CA ALA A 113 -4.56 0.43 -10.86
C ALA A 113 -5.27 0.19 -12.19
N GLN A 114 -6.57 0.50 -12.27
CA GLN A 114 -7.36 0.39 -13.50
C GLN A 114 -6.75 1.22 -14.63
N HIS A 115 -6.37 2.47 -14.35
CA HIS A 115 -5.68 3.31 -15.33
C HIS A 115 -4.36 2.69 -15.79
N PHE A 116 -3.52 2.26 -14.85
CA PHE A 116 -2.22 1.65 -15.14
C PHE A 116 -2.34 0.40 -16.02
N TYR A 117 -3.27 -0.52 -15.71
CA TYR A 117 -3.48 -1.74 -16.49
C TYR A 117 -4.27 -1.52 -17.78
N SER A 118 -5.12 -0.49 -17.86
CA SER A 118 -5.78 -0.12 -19.12
C SER A 118 -4.80 0.37 -20.19
N GLU A 119 -3.71 1.03 -19.78
CA GLU A 119 -2.60 1.39 -20.66
C GLU A 119 -1.75 0.17 -21.05
N ILE A 120 -1.67 -0.84 -20.18
CA ILE A 120 -1.03 -2.15 -20.45
C ILE A 120 -2.04 -3.15 -21.05
N ARG A 121 -2.97 -2.69 -21.89
CA ARG A 121 -3.71 -3.62 -22.74
C ARG A 121 -2.70 -4.36 -23.62
N ILE A 122 -2.46 -5.63 -23.29
CA ILE A 122 -1.90 -6.62 -24.21
C ILE A 122 -2.84 -6.57 -25.42
N VAL A 123 -2.40 -5.89 -26.49
CA VAL A 123 -2.96 -6.15 -27.81
C VAL A 123 -2.69 -7.62 -28.02
N ASN A 124 -3.73 -8.44 -27.97
CA ASN A 124 -3.67 -9.81 -28.44
C ASN A 124 -3.42 -9.71 -29.96
N VAL A 125 -2.16 -9.48 -30.33
CA VAL A 125 -1.72 -9.59 -31.71
C VAL A 125 -1.85 -11.07 -31.97
N ASN A 126 -2.91 -11.40 -32.71
CA ASN A 126 -3.20 -12.70 -33.28
C ASN A 126 -1.95 -13.19 -34.02
N MET A 127 -1.01 -13.77 -33.28
CA MET A 127 0.20 -14.35 -33.81
C MET A 127 -0.18 -15.75 -34.25
N ASN A 128 -0.70 -15.81 -35.48
CA ASN A 128 -0.61 -16.97 -36.35
C ASN A 128 0.89 -17.27 -36.55
N ILE A 129 1.55 -17.82 -35.53
CA ILE A 129 2.86 -18.43 -35.68
C ILE A 129 2.59 -19.80 -36.28
N GLN A 130 2.70 -19.86 -37.61
CA GLN A 130 2.96 -21.12 -38.29
C GLN A 130 4.16 -21.77 -37.61
N PHE A 131 3.94 -22.94 -37.02
CA PHE A 131 4.98 -23.78 -36.46
C PHE A 131 5.98 -24.16 -37.56
N MET A 132 7.08 -23.41 -37.66
CA MET A 132 8.30 -23.98 -38.23
C MET A 132 9.00 -24.77 -37.13
N ASN A 133 9.15 -26.05 -37.39
CA ASN A 133 9.90 -27.02 -36.60
C ASN A 133 11.30 -26.49 -36.25
N ILE A 134 11.54 -26.18 -34.98
CA ILE A 134 12.89 -25.99 -34.44
C ILE A 134 13.12 -27.12 -33.42
N PRO A 135 14.18 -27.94 -33.54
CA PRO A 135 14.43 -29.02 -32.61
C PRO A 135 14.92 -28.50 -31.26
N VAL A 136 14.30 -29.00 -30.18
CA VAL A 136 14.60 -28.67 -28.79
C VAL A 136 15.92 -29.33 -28.38
N MET A 137 16.93 -28.53 -28.04
CA MET A 137 18.10 -29.02 -27.28
C MET A 137 17.79 -29.00 -25.78
N ASN A 138 17.87 -30.18 -25.15
CA ASN A 138 17.80 -30.37 -23.71
C ASN A 138 19.02 -29.72 -23.02
N ILE A 139 18.79 -28.75 -22.13
CA ILE A 139 19.79 -28.26 -21.18
C ILE A 139 19.36 -28.70 -19.78
N PRO A 140 20.19 -29.42 -18.99
CA PRO A 140 19.83 -29.81 -17.63
C PRO A 140 19.87 -28.60 -16.69
N ALA A 141 18.79 -28.39 -15.93
CA ALA A 141 18.73 -27.38 -14.88
C ALA A 141 19.45 -27.86 -13.61
N THR A 142 20.50 -27.15 -13.21
CA THR A 142 21.20 -27.39 -11.93
C THR A 142 20.37 -26.83 -10.77
N VAL A 143 19.77 -27.71 -9.99
CA VAL A 143 19.02 -27.38 -8.76
C VAL A 143 20.00 -26.96 -7.66
N ARG A 144 19.89 -25.73 -7.14
CA ARG A 144 20.57 -25.32 -5.90
C ARG A 144 19.68 -25.60 -4.69
N PRO A 145 20.19 -26.18 -3.58
CA PRO A 145 19.39 -26.42 -2.39
C PRO A 145 19.05 -25.10 -1.68
N SER A 146 17.78 -24.95 -1.31
CA SER A 146 17.28 -23.84 -0.51
C SER A 146 17.66 -24.03 0.97
N THR A 147 18.33 -23.05 1.57
CA THR A 147 18.72 -23.07 2.98
C THR A 147 17.50 -22.75 3.84
N ASN A 148 16.99 -23.73 4.57
CA ASN A 148 15.93 -23.56 5.57
C ASN A 148 16.45 -22.78 6.78
N ILE A 149 16.06 -21.50 6.90
CA ILE A 149 16.21 -20.72 8.14
C ILE A 149 14.90 -20.85 8.92
N PRO A 150 14.90 -21.40 10.15
CA PRO A 150 13.70 -21.45 10.98
C PRO A 150 13.38 -20.04 11.51
N ILE A 151 12.36 -19.42 10.91
CA ILE A 151 11.79 -18.16 11.40
C ILE A 151 10.96 -18.49 12.65
N LYS A 152 11.36 -17.97 13.81
CA LYS A 152 10.55 -17.98 15.02
C LYS A 152 9.33 -17.08 14.78
N ILE A 153 8.20 -17.71 14.55
CA ILE A 153 6.88 -17.10 14.41
C ILE A 153 6.40 -16.71 15.81
N ASN A 154 6.42 -15.41 16.10
CA ASN A 154 5.62 -14.80 17.15
C ASN A 154 5.36 -13.35 16.73
N ASP A 155 4.44 -13.18 15.78
CA ASP A 155 3.68 -11.94 15.45
C ASP A 155 2.78 -12.16 14.19
N ASP A 156 2.32 -13.40 13.99
CA ASP A 156 1.84 -13.86 12.67
C ASP A 156 0.50 -13.26 12.26
N GLU A 157 -0.36 -12.87 13.20
CA GLU A 157 -1.73 -12.44 12.83
C GLU A 157 -1.77 -11.03 12.25
N ASN A 158 -0.97 -10.11 12.81
CA ASN A 158 -0.83 -8.75 12.26
C ASN A 158 -0.12 -8.77 10.90
N VAL A 159 0.87 -9.63 10.72
CA VAL A 159 1.56 -9.78 9.43
C VAL A 159 0.61 -10.43 8.41
N ARG A 160 -0.17 -11.44 8.79
CA ARG A 160 -1.16 -12.09 7.90
C ARG A 160 -2.26 -11.13 7.47
N GLU A 161 -2.79 -10.28 8.35
CA GLU A 161 -3.74 -9.24 7.95
C GLU A 161 -3.12 -8.20 7.03
N LEU A 162 -1.87 -7.79 7.30
CA LEU A 162 -1.15 -6.86 6.43
C LEU A 162 -0.91 -7.46 5.03
N LEU A 163 -0.57 -8.75 4.98
CA LEU A 163 -0.35 -9.49 3.74
C LEU A 163 -1.66 -9.66 2.96
N LYS A 164 -2.79 -9.88 3.63
CA LYS A 164 -4.11 -9.85 2.98
C LYS A 164 -4.35 -8.50 2.32
N ASP A 165 -4.11 -7.39 3.02
CA ASP A 165 -4.24 -6.05 2.43
C ASP A 165 -3.20 -5.76 1.32
N LEU A 166 -2.04 -6.43 1.34
CA LEU A 166 -1.00 -6.29 0.34
C LEU A 166 -1.29 -7.08 -0.96
N PHE A 167 -2.05 -8.17 -0.87
CA PHE A 167 -2.26 -9.12 -1.98
C PHE A 167 -3.73 -9.37 -2.35
N ALA A 168 -4.70 -8.79 -1.64
CA ALA A 168 -6.14 -9.00 -1.88
C ALA A 168 -6.63 -8.59 -3.28
N GLU A 169 -5.88 -7.76 -4.02
CA GLU A 169 -6.29 -7.23 -5.33
C GLU A 169 -5.43 -7.72 -6.52
N VAL A 170 -4.50 -8.66 -6.31
CA VAL A 170 -3.53 -9.04 -7.37
C VAL A 170 -4.07 -10.12 -8.33
N LEU A 171 -5.21 -10.75 -8.03
CA LEU A 171 -5.81 -11.72 -8.94
C LEU A 171 -7.07 -11.15 -9.57
N PRO A 172 -7.12 -10.95 -10.90
CA PRO A 172 -8.41 -10.79 -11.56
C PRO A 172 -9.27 -12.01 -11.22
N PRO A 173 -10.60 -11.84 -11.03
CA PRO A 173 -11.48 -12.98 -10.84
C PRO A 173 -11.29 -13.94 -12.02
N PRO A 174 -11.28 -15.26 -11.78
CA PRO A 174 -11.23 -16.21 -12.89
C PRO A 174 -12.42 -15.92 -13.79
N ASP A 175 -12.15 -15.62 -15.06
CA ASP A 175 -13.15 -15.61 -16.11
C ASP A 175 -13.77 -17.01 -16.15
N PHE A 176 -14.92 -17.18 -15.50
CA PHE A 176 -15.79 -18.31 -15.75
C PHE A 176 -16.41 -18.08 -17.13
N HIS A 177 -15.71 -18.54 -18.17
CA HIS A 177 -16.32 -18.77 -19.46
C HIS A 177 -17.28 -19.96 -19.35
N GLN A 178 -18.56 -19.63 -19.50
CA GLN A 178 -19.73 -20.48 -19.84
C GLN A 178 -20.17 -21.53 -18.81
#